data_AF-A0A935RR63-F1
#
_entry.id   AF-A0A935RR63-F1
#
_cell.length_a   1.000
_cell.length_b   1.000
_cell.length_c   1.000
_cell.angle_alpha   90.00
_cell.angle_beta   90.00
_cell.angle_gamma   90.00
#
_symmetry.space_group_name_H-M   'P 1'
#
loop_
_entity.id
_entity.type
_entity.pdbx_description
1 polymer ?
#
loop_
_entity_poly.entity_id
_entity_poly.type
_entity_poly.pdbx_seq_one_letter_code
_entity_poly.pdbx_strand_id
1 'polypeptide(L)'
;MVPTREMIRDGLVITMKPKVIILGSEMIAERNLAKSLALETTRINSEQTKIDLEIDAKRRIEEIRVEEVTAETRREREVKGAYSRDEDRGRPSVKPRRYLRSRKVFAQITAKIFESASEMAERMKDAEFVSGSLAKRARQMCEWYQLMNFTGDTSLENVLEQLQAAAGREAKQRSPEEMRTALSDLLEDDIRPFKETP
;
A
#
# COMPACT_ATOMS: atom_id res chain seq x y z
N MET A 1 -48.76 67.68 -36.84
CA MET A 1 -50.02 67.30 -37.51
C MET A 1 -51.12 67.42 -36.48
N VAL A 2 -52.16 68.21 -36.74
CA VAL A 2 -53.27 68.43 -35.79
C VAL A 2 -54.34 67.37 -36.09
N PRO A 3 -54.85 66.62 -35.09
CA PRO A 3 -55.80 65.55 -35.33
C PRO A 3 -57.17 66.09 -35.80
N THR A 4 -57.76 65.42 -36.80
CA THR A 4 -59.07 65.75 -37.36
C THR A 4 -60.22 65.23 -36.49
N ARG A 5 -61.40 65.85 -36.62
CA ARG A 5 -62.58 65.62 -35.76
C ARG A 5 -63.09 64.18 -35.75
N GLU A 6 -62.90 63.45 -36.85
CA GLU A 6 -63.26 62.03 -36.99
C GLU A 6 -62.32 61.14 -36.16
N MET A 7 -61.02 61.45 -36.12
CA MET A 7 -60.02 60.70 -35.33
C MET A 7 -60.26 60.77 -33.81
N ILE A 8 -60.97 61.80 -33.34
CA ILE A 8 -61.34 61.96 -31.92
C ILE A 8 -62.60 61.13 -31.60
N ARG A 9 -63.51 60.98 -32.57
CA ARG A 9 -64.80 60.28 -32.39
C ARG A 9 -64.64 58.76 -32.28
N ASP A 10 -63.67 58.20 -33.02
CA ASP A 10 -63.43 56.76 -33.07
C ASP A 10 -62.49 56.25 -31.96
N GLY A 11 -62.03 57.15 -31.08
CA GLY A 11 -61.11 56.82 -29.99
C GLY A 11 -59.66 56.85 -30.45
N LEU A 12 -58.90 57.83 -29.95
CA LEU A 12 -57.49 57.96 -30.28
C LEU A 12 -56.68 56.89 -29.52
N VAL A 13 -56.23 55.84 -30.21
CA VAL A 13 -55.37 54.81 -29.61
C VAL A 13 -53.91 55.27 -29.67
N ILE A 14 -53.38 55.71 -28.53
CA ILE A 14 -51.97 56.09 -28.40
C ILE A 14 -51.15 54.83 -28.09
N THR A 15 -50.45 54.30 -29.08
CA THR A 15 -49.47 53.21 -28.86
C THR A 15 -48.12 53.78 -28.42
N MET A 16 -47.81 53.62 -27.14
CA MET A 16 -46.50 53.92 -26.57
C MET A 16 -45.50 52.81 -26.91
N LYS A 17 -44.35 53.16 -27.52
CA LYS A 17 -43.20 52.25 -27.66
C LYS A 17 -42.15 52.61 -26.61
N PRO A 18 -41.89 51.75 -25.60
CA PRO A 18 -40.84 52.01 -24.63
C PRO A 18 -39.47 51.96 -25.32
N LYS A 19 -38.59 52.93 -25.01
CA LYS A 19 -37.17 52.90 -25.38
C LYS A 19 -36.35 52.56 -24.14
N VAL A 20 -35.59 51.48 -24.18
CA VAL A 20 -34.65 51.10 -23.11
C VAL A 20 -33.30 51.77 -23.39
N ILE A 21 -32.80 52.54 -22.43
CA ILE A 21 -31.45 53.13 -22.48
C ILE A 21 -30.59 52.33 -21.53
N ILE A 22 -29.70 51.50 -22.08
CA ILE A 22 -28.71 50.78 -21.28
C ILE A 22 -27.62 51.78 -20.91
N LEU A 23 -27.43 52.02 -19.61
CA LEU A 23 -26.39 52.92 -19.13
C LEU A 23 -25.02 52.27 -19.31
N GLY A 24 -24.00 53.05 -19.67
CA GLY A 24 -22.64 52.52 -19.88
C GLY A 24 -22.07 51.76 -18.67
N SER A 25 -22.49 52.12 -17.46
CA SER A 25 -22.16 51.40 -16.22
C SER A 25 -22.78 50.01 -16.13
N GLU A 26 -24.02 49.83 -16.60
CA GLU A 26 -24.69 48.52 -16.63
C GLU A 26 -24.02 47.61 -17.66
N MET A 27 -23.65 48.16 -18.82
CA MET A 27 -22.89 47.43 -19.85
C MET A 27 -21.53 46.94 -19.35
N ILE A 28 -20.82 47.76 -18.55
CA ILE A 28 -19.53 47.37 -17.95
C ILE A 28 -19.73 46.29 -16.89
N ALA A 29 -20.77 46.40 -16.06
CA ALA A 29 -21.11 45.40 -15.05
C ALA A 29 -21.46 44.05 -15.70
N GLU A 30 -22.32 44.03 -16.72
CA GLU A 30 -22.64 42.80 -17.47
C GLU A 30 -21.41 42.19 -18.13
N ARG A 31 -20.54 43.01 -18.73
CA ARG A 31 -19.30 42.52 -19.36
C ARG A 31 -18.36 41.87 -18.34
N ASN A 32 -18.23 42.46 -17.16
CA ASN A 32 -17.39 41.91 -16.10
C ASN A 32 -17.96 40.61 -15.53
N LEU A 33 -19.28 40.54 -15.36
CA LEU A 33 -19.99 39.34 -14.93
C LEU A 33 -19.87 38.20 -15.97
N ALA A 34 -20.01 38.52 -17.26
CA ALA A 34 -19.81 37.55 -18.32
C ALA A 34 -18.36 36.99 -18.33
N LYS A 35 -17.37 37.84 -18.08
CA LYS A 35 -15.96 37.42 -17.96
C LYS A 35 -15.73 36.53 -16.73
N SER A 36 -16.30 36.86 -15.58
CA SER A 36 -16.13 36.04 -14.37
C SER A 36 -16.76 34.66 -14.56
N LEU A 37 -17.98 34.60 -15.14
CA LEU A 37 -18.63 33.33 -15.46
C LEU A 37 -17.83 32.50 -16.46
N ALA A 38 -17.24 33.13 -17.49
CA ALA A 38 -16.37 32.43 -18.43
C ALA A 38 -15.11 31.83 -17.74
N LEU A 39 -14.49 32.58 -16.83
CA LEU A 39 -13.35 32.06 -16.05
C LEU A 39 -13.77 30.94 -15.11
N GLU A 40 -14.96 31.01 -14.53
CA GLU A 40 -15.48 29.95 -13.65
C GLU A 40 -15.80 28.67 -14.44
N THR A 41 -16.48 28.78 -15.58
CA THR A 41 -16.76 27.62 -16.45
C THR A 41 -15.48 26.95 -16.95
N THR A 42 -14.45 27.72 -17.30
CA THR A 42 -13.15 27.15 -17.69
C THR A 42 -12.45 26.43 -16.53
N ARG A 43 -12.52 26.96 -15.31
CA ARG A 43 -12.01 26.27 -14.11
C ARG A 43 -12.75 24.97 -13.87
N ILE A 44 -14.08 25.01 -13.84
CA ILE A 44 -14.94 23.82 -13.64
C ILE A 44 -14.61 22.75 -14.69
N ASN A 45 -14.51 23.13 -15.97
CA ASN A 45 -14.16 22.19 -17.04
C ASN A 45 -12.75 21.59 -16.84
N SER A 46 -11.78 22.39 -16.38
CA SER A 46 -10.42 21.90 -16.10
C SER A 46 -10.39 20.94 -14.90
N GLU A 47 -11.26 21.12 -13.91
CA GLU A 47 -11.38 20.23 -12.77
C GLU A 47 -12.10 18.94 -13.14
N GLN A 48 -13.18 19.03 -13.93
CA GLN A 48 -13.91 17.87 -14.46
C GLN A 48 -12.98 16.98 -15.29
N THR A 49 -12.22 17.56 -16.22
CA THR A 49 -11.26 16.78 -17.03
C THR A 49 -10.19 16.08 -16.20
N LYS A 50 -9.72 16.69 -15.11
CA LYS A 50 -8.79 16.01 -14.18
C LYS A 50 -9.45 14.83 -13.46
N ILE A 51 -10.68 15.03 -12.98
CA ILE A 51 -11.45 13.98 -12.30
C ILE A 51 -11.71 12.81 -13.26
N ASP A 52 -12.10 13.09 -14.50
CA ASP A 52 -12.36 12.07 -15.52
C ASP A 52 -11.10 11.23 -15.81
N LEU A 53 -9.94 11.89 -15.96
CA LEU A 53 -8.67 11.19 -16.13
C LEU A 53 -8.29 10.33 -14.93
N GLU A 54 -8.59 10.78 -13.71
CA GLU A 54 -8.33 9.99 -12.50
C GLU A 54 -9.26 8.78 -12.40
N ILE A 55 -10.54 8.93 -12.74
CA ILE A 55 -11.51 7.84 -12.80
C ILE A 55 -11.07 6.81 -13.85
N ASP A 56 -10.67 7.24 -15.03
CA ASP A 56 -10.20 6.36 -16.10
C ASP A 56 -8.93 5.60 -15.70
N ALA A 57 -7.99 6.26 -15.03
CA ALA A 57 -6.79 5.60 -14.52
C ALA A 57 -7.13 4.52 -13.48
N LYS A 58 -8.04 4.84 -12.54
CA LYS A 58 -8.49 3.88 -11.52
C LYS A 58 -9.21 2.69 -12.15
N ARG A 59 -10.07 2.91 -13.14
CA ARG A 59 -10.76 1.84 -13.87
C ARG A 59 -9.79 0.90 -14.57
N ARG A 60 -8.78 1.42 -15.27
CA ARG A 60 -7.75 0.58 -15.94
C ARG A 60 -6.96 -0.28 -14.95
N ILE A 61 -6.60 0.28 -13.79
CA ILE A 61 -5.90 -0.47 -12.75
C ILE A 61 -6.78 -1.60 -12.22
N GLU A 62 -8.07 -1.32 -12.02
CA GLU A 62 -9.03 -2.31 -11.54
C GLU A 62 -9.24 -3.44 -12.57
N GLU A 63 -9.36 -3.10 -13.85
CA GLU A 63 -9.45 -4.07 -14.96
C GLU A 63 -8.23 -5.00 -14.98
N ILE A 64 -7.00 -4.44 -14.93
CA ILE A 64 -5.76 -5.23 -14.88
C ILE A 64 -5.76 -6.15 -13.66
N ARG A 65 -6.16 -5.65 -12.49
CA ARG A 65 -6.19 -6.44 -11.26
C ARG A 65 -7.19 -7.59 -11.34
N VAL A 66 -8.36 -7.36 -11.95
CA VAL A 66 -9.36 -8.42 -12.18
C VAL A 66 -8.83 -9.44 -13.19
N GLU A 67 -8.16 -9.01 -14.26
CA GLU A 67 -7.51 -9.92 -15.21
C GLU A 67 -6.42 -10.78 -14.56
N GLU A 68 -5.58 -10.21 -13.71
CA GLU A 68 -4.55 -10.95 -12.97
C GLU A 68 -5.16 -12.01 -12.06
N VAL A 69 -6.16 -11.63 -11.26
CA VAL A 69 -6.84 -12.57 -10.35
C VAL A 69 -7.58 -13.67 -11.13
N THR A 70 -8.21 -13.34 -12.27
CA THR A 70 -8.88 -14.34 -13.11
C THR A 70 -7.87 -15.25 -13.83
N ALA A 71 -6.70 -14.74 -14.21
CA ALA A 71 -5.63 -15.54 -14.78
C ALA A 71 -4.98 -16.48 -13.74
N GLU A 72 -4.75 -16.00 -12.52
CA GLU A 72 -4.25 -16.81 -11.41
C GLU A 72 -5.23 -17.91 -11.03
N THR A 73 -6.51 -17.60 -10.86
CA THR A 73 -7.53 -18.61 -10.55
C THR A 73 -7.69 -19.65 -11.66
N ARG A 74 -7.50 -19.29 -12.94
CA ARG A 74 -7.43 -20.27 -14.05
C ARG A 74 -6.20 -21.17 -13.94
N ARG A 75 -5.02 -20.59 -13.72
CA ARG A 75 -3.77 -21.36 -13.53
C ARG A 75 -3.87 -22.30 -12.33
N GLU A 76 -4.46 -21.86 -11.23
CA GLU A 76 -4.68 -22.72 -10.05
C GLU A 76 -5.62 -23.88 -10.35
N ARG A 77 -6.71 -23.66 -11.10
CA ARG A 77 -7.63 -24.74 -11.51
C ARG A 77 -6.96 -25.73 -12.46
N GLU A 78 -6.14 -25.26 -13.39
CA GLU A 78 -5.36 -26.11 -14.29
C GLU A 78 -4.35 -26.96 -13.52
N VAL A 79 -3.61 -26.34 -12.60
CA VAL A 79 -2.64 -27.02 -11.74
C VAL A 79 -3.34 -28.05 -10.84
N LYS A 80 -4.47 -27.69 -10.21
CA LYS A 80 -5.26 -28.61 -9.37
C LYS A 80 -5.87 -29.76 -10.17
N GLY A 81 -6.35 -29.49 -11.39
CA GLY A 81 -6.87 -30.50 -12.30
C GLY A 81 -5.79 -31.45 -12.83
N ALA A 82 -4.58 -30.95 -13.06
CA ALA A 82 -3.42 -31.77 -13.42
C ALA A 82 -3.00 -32.68 -12.25
N TYR A 83 -2.93 -32.14 -11.02
CA TYR A 83 -2.65 -32.93 -9.83
C TYR A 83 -3.68 -34.05 -9.59
N SER A 84 -4.98 -33.74 -9.75
CA SER A 84 -6.05 -34.72 -9.57
C SER A 84 -5.95 -35.86 -10.61
N ARG A 85 -5.60 -35.54 -11.87
CA ARG A 85 -5.40 -36.56 -12.92
C ARG A 85 -4.15 -37.41 -12.75
N ASP A 86 -3.11 -36.87 -12.13
CA ASP A 86 -1.86 -37.60 -11.86
C ASP A 86 -1.99 -38.55 -10.66
N GLU A 87 -2.78 -38.19 -9.63
CA GLU A 87 -3.13 -39.08 -8.52
C GLU A 87 -3.93 -40.30 -8.99
N ASP A 88 -4.93 -40.12 -9.85
CA ASP A 88 -5.76 -41.21 -10.40
C ASP A 88 -4.98 -42.20 -11.28
N ARG A 89 -3.78 -41.84 -11.76
CA ARG A 89 -2.92 -42.68 -12.62
C ARG A 89 -1.82 -43.43 -11.88
N GLY A 90 -1.71 -43.31 -10.55
CA GLY A 90 -0.77 -44.08 -9.74
C GLY A 90 0.71 -43.86 -10.06
N ARG A 91 1.09 -42.77 -10.73
CA ARG A 91 2.50 -42.40 -10.92
C ARG A 91 3.03 -41.68 -9.69
N PRO A 92 4.28 -41.93 -9.26
CA PRO A 92 4.88 -41.12 -8.20
C PRO A 92 4.89 -39.66 -8.68
N SER A 93 4.16 -38.82 -7.95
CA SER A 93 3.96 -37.39 -8.24
C SER A 93 5.28 -36.73 -8.62
N VAL A 94 5.48 -36.46 -9.92
CA VAL A 94 6.62 -35.67 -10.39
C VAL A 94 6.28 -34.23 -10.07
N LYS A 95 6.45 -33.86 -8.80
CA LYS A 95 6.30 -32.48 -8.33
C LYS A 95 7.12 -31.58 -9.26
N PRO A 96 6.56 -30.48 -9.79
CA PRO A 96 7.26 -29.68 -10.78
C PRO A 96 8.60 -29.21 -10.18
N ARG A 97 9.69 -29.38 -10.93
CA ARG A 97 11.07 -29.04 -10.51
C ARG A 97 11.21 -27.68 -9.81
N ARG A 98 10.34 -26.70 -10.14
CA ARG A 98 10.25 -25.40 -9.46
C ARG A 98 9.86 -25.51 -7.98
N TYR A 99 8.84 -26.28 -7.63
CA TYR A 99 8.41 -26.47 -6.22
C TYR A 99 9.47 -27.19 -5.39
N LEU A 100 10.25 -28.09 -6.00
CA LEU A 100 11.37 -28.77 -5.35
C LEU A 100 12.56 -27.83 -5.09
N ARG A 101 12.87 -26.92 -6.04
CA ARG A 101 13.92 -25.91 -5.83
C ARG A 101 13.51 -24.92 -4.74
N SER A 102 12.28 -24.42 -4.78
CA SER A 102 11.77 -23.53 -3.74
C SER A 102 11.76 -24.22 -2.38
N ARG A 103 11.29 -25.47 -2.26
CA ARG A 103 11.35 -26.23 -0.99
C ARG A 103 12.77 -26.39 -0.44
N LYS A 104 13.76 -26.65 -1.30
CA LYS A 104 15.16 -26.73 -0.88
C LYS A 104 15.70 -25.39 -0.39
N VAL A 105 15.38 -24.30 -1.08
CA VAL A 105 15.76 -22.94 -0.66
C VAL A 105 15.07 -22.57 0.66
N PHE A 106 13.78 -22.88 0.79
CA PHE A 106 13.03 -22.67 2.04
C PHE A 106 13.63 -23.48 3.20
N ALA A 107 13.94 -24.76 3.00
CA ALA A 107 14.58 -25.58 4.02
C ALA A 107 15.96 -25.02 4.44
N GLN A 108 16.73 -24.46 3.49
CA GLN A 108 18.00 -23.80 3.80
C GLN A 108 17.80 -22.52 4.62
N ILE A 109 16.77 -21.74 4.30
CA ILE A 109 16.42 -20.53 5.06
C ILE A 109 15.99 -20.91 6.48
N THR A 110 15.10 -21.90 6.63
CA THR A 110 14.65 -22.40 7.93
C THR A 110 15.84 -22.92 8.76
N ALA A 111 16.76 -23.68 8.15
CA ALA A 111 17.94 -24.21 8.84
C ALA A 111 18.85 -23.08 9.37
N LYS A 112 19.13 -22.06 8.54
CA LYS A 112 19.94 -20.90 8.95
C LYS A 112 19.28 -20.09 10.07
N ILE A 113 17.96 -19.96 10.03
CA ILE A 113 17.18 -19.28 11.08
C ILE A 113 17.22 -20.10 12.36
N PHE A 114 17.05 -21.42 12.28
CA PHE A 114 17.15 -22.30 13.42
C PHE A 114 18.53 -22.23 14.09
N GLU A 115 19.61 -22.26 13.30
CA GLU A 115 20.98 -22.11 13.78
C GLU A 115 21.18 -20.75 14.46
N SER A 116 20.78 -19.66 13.80
CA SER A 116 20.88 -18.31 14.37
C SER A 116 20.04 -18.12 15.64
N ALA A 117 18.83 -18.69 15.67
CA ALA A 117 17.94 -18.62 16.83
C ALA A 117 18.49 -19.45 18.00
N SER A 118 19.08 -20.62 17.71
CA SER A 118 19.72 -21.48 18.71
C SER A 118 20.95 -20.80 19.31
N GLU A 119 21.82 -20.21 18.49
CA GLU A 119 22.99 -19.46 18.95
C GLU A 119 22.58 -18.26 19.82
N MET A 120 21.54 -17.52 19.42
CA MET A 120 21.02 -16.41 20.23
C MET A 120 20.42 -16.91 21.54
N ALA A 121 19.68 -18.02 21.52
CA ALA A 121 19.09 -18.62 22.72
C ALA A 121 20.16 -19.13 23.68
N GLU A 122 21.24 -19.74 23.20
CA GLU A 122 22.39 -20.15 24.02
C GLU A 122 23.08 -18.93 24.65
N ARG A 123 23.38 -17.90 23.86
CA ARG A 123 23.99 -16.66 24.37
C ARG A 123 23.12 -15.94 25.40
N MET A 124 21.79 -16.09 25.32
CA MET A 124 20.86 -15.52 26.30
C MET A 124 20.61 -16.43 27.51
N LYS A 125 20.86 -17.74 27.44
CA LYS A 125 20.68 -18.68 28.55
C LYS A 125 21.74 -18.48 29.64
N ASP A 126 22.98 -18.24 29.22
CA ASP A 126 24.12 -18.11 30.13
C ASP A 126 24.36 -16.67 30.61
N ALA A 127 23.74 -15.69 29.95
CA ALA A 127 23.90 -14.28 30.30
C ALA A 127 22.91 -13.86 31.40
N GLU A 128 23.41 -13.34 32.52
CA GLU A 128 22.57 -12.66 33.53
C GLU A 128 21.90 -11.39 32.96
N PHE A 129 22.48 -10.84 31.88
CA PHE A 129 22.03 -9.63 31.21
C PHE A 129 21.92 -9.83 29.70
N VAL A 130 20.75 -9.51 29.13
CA VAL A 130 20.51 -9.55 27.68
C VAL A 130 20.75 -8.16 27.09
N SER A 131 21.66 -8.05 26.12
CA SER A 131 21.91 -6.78 25.44
C SER A 131 20.66 -6.34 24.64
N GLY A 132 20.36 -5.04 24.64
CA GLY A 132 19.14 -4.51 24.02
C GLY A 132 19.09 -4.71 22.50
N SER A 133 20.25 -4.73 21.83
CA SER A 133 20.37 -5.06 20.41
C SER A 133 20.03 -6.53 20.14
N LEU A 134 20.53 -7.46 20.98
CA LEU A 134 20.25 -8.88 20.88
C LEU A 134 18.77 -9.19 21.19
N ALA A 135 18.21 -8.58 22.23
CA ALA A 135 16.77 -8.68 22.54
C ALA A 135 15.88 -8.13 21.40
N LYS A 136 16.28 -7.01 20.78
CA LYS A 136 15.57 -6.46 19.63
C LYS A 136 15.64 -7.39 18.42
N ARG A 137 16.81 -7.94 18.12
CA ARG A 137 17.01 -8.91 17.03
C ARG A 137 16.19 -10.19 17.24
N ALA A 138 16.13 -10.66 18.48
CA ALA A 138 15.31 -11.79 18.88
C ALA A 138 13.80 -11.55 18.63
N ARG A 139 13.28 -10.38 19.01
CA ARG A 139 11.87 -10.00 18.76
C ARG A 139 11.57 -9.89 17.27
N GLN A 140 12.44 -9.24 16.51
CA GLN A 140 12.31 -9.11 15.05
C GLN A 140 12.28 -10.48 14.35
N MET A 141 13.08 -11.44 14.82
CA MET A 141 13.08 -12.80 14.29
C MET A 141 11.76 -13.54 14.57
N CYS A 142 11.18 -13.35 15.76
CA CYS A 142 9.88 -13.93 16.12
C CYS A 142 8.73 -13.30 15.31
N GLU A 143 8.73 -11.97 15.15
CA GLU A 143 7.74 -11.25 14.32
C GLU A 143 7.82 -11.70 12.86
N TRP A 144 9.04 -11.81 12.32
CA TRP A 144 9.24 -12.26 10.96
C TRP A 144 8.77 -13.70 10.75
N TYR A 145 9.00 -14.58 11.72
CA TYR A 145 8.52 -15.97 11.66
C TYR A 145 6.99 -16.06 11.61
N GLN A 146 6.30 -15.27 12.44
CA GLN A 146 4.83 -15.20 12.45
C GLN A 146 4.27 -14.71 11.10
N LEU A 147 4.90 -13.71 10.48
CA LEU A 147 4.48 -13.18 9.18
C LEU A 147 4.62 -14.19 8.04
N MET A 148 5.59 -15.10 8.13
CA MET A 148 5.88 -16.06 7.07
C MET A 148 4.96 -17.29 7.09
N ASN A 149 4.07 -17.44 8.08
CA ASN A 149 3.15 -18.58 8.24
C ASN A 149 3.86 -19.94 8.00
N PHE A 150 5.07 -20.09 8.54
CA PHE A 150 5.78 -21.37 8.48
C PHE A 150 4.94 -22.41 9.21
N THR A 151 4.37 -23.35 8.47
CA THR A 151 3.57 -24.43 9.03
C THR A 151 4.40 -25.70 9.03
N GLY A 152 4.66 -26.27 10.22
CA GLY A 152 5.14 -27.64 10.37
C GLY A 152 6.55 -27.87 10.95
N ASP A 153 7.25 -26.85 11.46
CA ASP A 153 8.54 -27.03 12.16
C ASP A 153 8.40 -26.74 13.67
N THR A 154 7.85 -27.69 14.41
CA THR A 154 7.63 -27.61 15.87
C THR A 154 8.94 -27.40 16.66
N SER A 155 10.08 -27.82 16.13
CA SER A 155 11.39 -27.60 16.74
C SER A 155 11.82 -26.13 16.68
N LEU A 156 11.50 -25.43 15.59
CA LEU A 156 11.82 -24.01 15.42
C LEU A 156 10.89 -23.14 16.26
N GLU A 157 9.60 -23.48 16.32
CA GLU A 157 8.61 -22.82 17.20
C GLU A 157 9.09 -22.85 18.66
N ASN A 158 9.50 -24.02 19.15
CA ASN A 158 10.01 -24.17 20.51
C ASN A 158 11.26 -23.32 20.80
N VAL A 159 12.18 -23.20 19.85
CA VAL A 159 13.40 -22.37 20.01
C VAL A 159 13.04 -20.88 20.01
N LEU A 160 12.10 -20.47 19.16
CA LEU A 160 11.63 -19.08 19.11
C LEU A 160 10.85 -18.70 20.36
N GLU A 161 10.05 -19.60 20.94
CA GLU A 161 9.38 -19.38 22.22
C GLU A 161 10.39 -19.20 23.37
N GLN A 162 11.44 -20.04 23.43
CA GLN A 162 12.51 -19.90 24.42
C GLN A 162 13.27 -18.58 24.27
N LEU A 163 13.52 -18.17 23.03
CA LEU A 163 14.22 -16.94 22.68
C LEU A 163 13.35 -15.70 22.98
N GLN A 164 12.04 -15.77 22.73
CA GLN A 164 11.09 -14.71 23.11
C GLN A 164 10.99 -14.58 24.64
N ALA A 165 10.92 -15.70 25.36
CA ALA A 165 10.91 -15.71 26.83
C ALA A 165 12.22 -15.14 27.42
N ALA A 166 13.36 -15.46 26.82
CA ALA A 166 14.66 -14.92 27.22
C ALA A 166 14.79 -13.41 26.92
N ALA A 167 14.30 -12.95 25.76
CA ALA A 167 14.29 -11.54 25.36
C ALA A 167 13.21 -10.69 26.05
N GLY A 168 12.25 -11.33 26.72
CA GLY A 168 11.17 -10.70 27.49
C GLY A 168 11.49 -10.47 28.97
N ARG A 169 12.62 -10.97 29.49
CA ARG A 169 13.04 -10.71 30.87
C ARG A 169 13.31 -9.21 31.06
N GLU A 170 12.68 -8.60 32.07
CA GLU A 170 12.88 -7.19 32.40
C GLU A 170 14.37 -6.90 32.59
N ALA A 171 14.87 -5.90 31.85
CA ALA A 171 16.26 -5.49 31.89
C ALA A 171 16.60 -5.00 33.30
N LYS A 172 17.29 -5.82 34.09
CA LYS A 172 18.00 -5.34 35.29
C LYS A 172 18.93 -4.20 34.87
N GLN A 173 18.95 -3.12 35.65
CA GLN A 173 19.76 -1.93 35.36
C GLN A 173 21.24 -2.31 35.21
N ARG A 174 21.87 -1.82 34.13
CA ARG A 174 23.26 -2.15 33.75
C ARG A 174 24.27 -1.63 34.79
N SER A 175 25.29 -2.42 35.06
CA SER A 175 26.49 -1.93 35.77
C SER A 175 27.39 -1.12 34.83
N PRO A 176 28.27 -0.23 35.34
CA PRO A 176 29.09 0.66 34.51
C PRO A 176 30.06 -0.05 33.57
N GLU A 177 30.50 -1.25 33.93
CA GLU A 177 31.43 -2.07 33.16
C GLU A 177 30.72 -2.75 31.98
N GLU A 178 29.50 -3.24 32.19
CA GLU A 178 28.63 -3.81 31.14
C GLU A 178 28.23 -2.77 30.08
N MET A 179 28.09 -1.50 30.48
CA MET A 179 27.85 -0.42 29.53
C MET A 179 29.03 -0.21 28.57
N ARG A 180 30.27 -0.37 29.04
CA ARG A 180 31.47 -0.22 28.20
C ARG A 180 31.60 -1.36 27.20
N THR A 181 31.32 -2.59 27.63
CA THR A 181 31.33 -3.76 26.75
C THR A 181 30.23 -3.67 25.68
N ALA A 182 29.01 -3.27 26.06
CA ALA A 182 27.92 -3.07 25.11
C ALA A 182 28.16 -1.93 24.11
N LEU A 183 28.92 -0.89 24.50
CA LEU A 183 29.35 0.18 23.60
C LEU A 183 30.42 -0.31 22.63
N SER A 184 31.33 -1.18 23.07
CA SER A 184 32.32 -1.83 22.20
C SER A 184 31.65 -2.73 21.15
N ASP A 185 30.68 -3.54 21.55
CA ASP A 185 29.92 -4.41 20.64
C ASP A 185 29.11 -3.61 19.60
N LEU A 186 28.55 -2.46 20.00
CA LEU A 186 27.85 -1.54 19.09
C LEU A 186 28.79 -0.95 18.02
N LEU A 187 30.02 -0.64 18.41
CA LEU A 187 31.04 -0.12 17.47
C LEU A 187 31.54 -1.20 16.52
N GLU A 188 31.52 -2.49 16.90
CA GLU A 188 31.88 -3.59 16.01
C GLU A 188 30.76 -3.99 15.04
N ASP A 189 29.48 -3.88 15.44
CA ASP A 189 28.34 -4.25 14.59
C ASP A 189 28.03 -3.23 13.47
N ASP A 190 28.33 -1.93 13.66
CA ASP A 190 28.20 -0.90 12.60
C ASP A 190 29.28 -1.01 11.51
N ILE A 191 30.34 -1.81 11.72
CA ILE A 191 31.47 -1.98 10.78
C ILE A 191 31.36 -3.25 9.93
N ARG A 192 30.31 -4.07 10.09
CA ARG A 192 30.06 -5.19 9.15
C ARG A 192 29.15 -4.73 7.99
N PRO A 193 29.70 -4.29 6.84
CA PRO A 193 28.90 -4.28 5.63
C PRO A 193 28.46 -5.73 5.38
N PHE A 194 27.18 -5.92 5.07
CA PHE A 194 26.67 -7.14 4.48
C PHE A 194 27.66 -7.57 3.39
N LYS A 195 28.47 -8.60 3.69
CA LYS A 195 29.36 -9.19 2.69
C LYS A 195 28.44 -9.80 1.64
N GLU A 196 28.22 -9.06 0.55
CA GLU A 196 27.93 -9.64 -0.74
C GLU A 196 28.98 -10.73 -0.97
N THR A 197 28.53 -11.97 -1.01
CA THR A 197 29.35 -13.10 -1.43
C THR A 197 28.71 -13.71 -2.67
N PRO A 198 29.54 -14.22 -3.59
CA PRO A 198 29.29 -14.32 -5.04
C PRO A 198 28.22 -15.33 -5.46
#